data_AF-A0A6L7UU25-F1
#
_entry.id   AF-A0A6L7UU25-F1
#
_cell.length_a   1.000
_cell.length_b   1.000
_cell.length_c   1.000
_cell.angle_alpha   90.00
_cell.angle_beta   90.00
_cell.angle_gamma   90.00
#
_symmetry.space_group_name_H-M   'P 1'
#
loop_
_entity.id
_entity.type
_entity.pdbx_description
1 polymer ?
#
loop_
_entity_poly.entity_id
_entity_poly.type
_entity_poly.pdbx_seq_one_letter_code
_entity_poly.pdbx_strand_id
1 'polypeptide(L)'
;MQIAERTAFAWTSSPPARAGGDAEGRGGLRYCGVAARPPLSLRDISPRLTAGAEGNVESMSSEPLEIGKAPPEVLSALRASADRAVLQGPGVGRDAAIVRWGDEALVATSDPITFVDADAGRLALAVNANDIFAVGAEPRWLLATILAPPGTSADALQALLAQLQDACDDEGVALVGGHTEVTDAVSRTVVSCTLIGRAPPDAIVPSDGAQDRDLILQAGPAAVEGTAILGHPQLLERPGISIAAAARALRAIAGVHAMHDVTEGGIATAALELAEAAELSPELIFDDIIWLPETLAICESRDLDPLGLLGSGTLLAAVSPDSADRALADLLSAGVRASMIGRVRAGIRATLSHGGQMRPLPRFARDEALRALDNKESPHPPSEGSC
;
A
#
# COMPACT_ATOMS: atom_id res chain seq x y z
N MET A 1 44.51 4.13 -6.32
CA MET A 1 44.80 4.48 -7.73
C MET A 1 43.78 3.70 -8.56
N GLN A 2 42.58 4.26 -8.77
CA GLN A 2 42.11 4.87 -10.05
C GLN A 2 42.22 3.91 -11.26
N ILE A 3 41.27 3.75 -12.18
CA ILE A 3 39.95 4.33 -12.51
C ILE A 3 39.33 3.45 -13.64
N ALA A 4 37.99 3.39 -13.67
CA ALA A 4 37.01 3.27 -14.77
C ALA A 4 37.27 2.47 -16.09
N GLU A 5 36.23 1.75 -16.54
CA GLU A 5 35.36 2.06 -17.72
C GLU A 5 34.28 0.94 -17.86
N ARG A 6 32.98 1.23 -17.68
CA ARG A 6 31.96 1.62 -18.69
C ARG A 6 31.85 0.69 -19.92
N THR A 7 30.71 -0.02 -20.02
CA THR A 7 30.01 -0.22 -21.31
C THR A 7 28.51 -0.26 -21.09
N ALA A 8 27.81 0.64 -21.77
CA ALA A 8 26.37 0.77 -21.87
C ALA A 8 25.79 -0.27 -22.85
N PHE A 9 24.55 -0.70 -22.63
CA PHE A 9 23.73 -1.32 -23.68
C PHE A 9 22.53 -0.42 -23.98
N ALA A 10 22.55 0.16 -25.18
CA ALA A 10 21.49 0.94 -25.77
C ALA A 10 20.44 0.01 -26.42
N TRP A 11 19.16 0.24 -26.17
CA TRP A 11 18.07 -0.36 -26.96
C TRP A 11 17.62 0.66 -28.00
N THR A 12 17.84 0.33 -29.27
CA THR A 12 17.42 1.14 -30.41
C THR A 12 16.02 0.74 -30.87
N SER A 13 15.23 1.75 -31.19
CA SER A 13 13.89 1.73 -31.74
C SER A 13 13.89 1.56 -33.27
N SER A 14 13.18 0.56 -33.81
CA SER A 14 12.32 0.62 -35.02
C SER A 14 11.78 -0.78 -35.38
N PRO A 15 10.56 -0.90 -35.93
CA PRO A 15 9.87 -2.19 -36.12
C PRO A 15 10.21 -2.83 -37.48
N PRO A 16 10.17 -4.17 -37.63
CA PRO A 16 10.19 -4.79 -38.94
C PRO A 16 8.79 -5.00 -39.52
N ALA A 17 8.79 -5.05 -40.86
CA ALA A 17 7.67 -5.02 -41.78
C ALA A 17 6.71 -6.23 -41.70
N ARG A 18 5.49 -6.00 -42.22
CA ARG A 18 4.44 -7.00 -42.46
C ARG A 18 4.85 -8.04 -43.51
N ALA A 19 4.63 -9.31 -43.17
CA ALA A 19 4.25 -10.42 -44.05
C ALA A 19 3.43 -11.38 -43.14
N GLY A 20 2.18 -11.76 -43.40
CA GLY A 20 1.71 -12.48 -44.59
C GLY A 20 1.87 -13.99 -44.35
N GLY A 21 0.93 -14.62 -43.65
CA GLY A 21 0.91 -16.08 -43.45
C GLY A 21 -0.03 -16.55 -42.33
N ASP A 22 -1.02 -17.37 -42.70
CA ASP A 22 -2.03 -17.99 -41.86
C ASP A 22 -1.45 -18.90 -40.77
N ALA A 23 -2.06 -18.89 -39.57
CA ALA A 23 -2.08 -20.04 -38.67
C ALA A 23 -3.21 -19.89 -37.63
N GLU A 24 -4.17 -20.79 -37.72
CA GLU A 24 -5.20 -21.08 -36.72
C GLU A 24 -4.59 -21.49 -35.36
N GLY A 25 -5.32 -21.18 -34.28
CA GLY A 25 -5.28 -21.99 -33.06
C GLY A 25 -4.48 -21.44 -31.88
N ARG A 26 -5.02 -20.44 -31.17
CA ARG A 26 -4.94 -20.33 -29.70
C ARG A 26 -6.23 -19.74 -29.15
N GLY A 27 -6.81 -20.38 -28.14
CA GLY A 27 -8.08 -20.00 -27.52
C GLY A 27 -7.98 -18.66 -26.81
N GLY A 28 -8.42 -17.60 -27.47
CA GLY A 28 -8.72 -16.31 -26.85
C GLY A 28 -10.11 -16.34 -26.24
N LEU A 29 -10.20 -16.16 -24.93
CA LEU A 29 -11.45 -15.84 -24.25
C LEU A 29 -11.97 -14.50 -24.80
N ARG A 30 -13.03 -14.55 -25.61
CA ARG A 30 -13.76 -13.37 -26.07
C ARG A 30 -14.62 -12.86 -24.91
N TYR A 31 -14.29 -11.71 -24.35
CA TYR A 31 -15.18 -10.98 -23.46
C TYR A 31 -16.20 -10.22 -24.29
N CYS A 32 -17.49 -10.52 -24.10
CA CYS A 32 -18.59 -9.73 -24.66
C CYS A 32 -18.70 -8.44 -23.86
N GLY A 33 -18.49 -7.30 -24.53
CA GLY A 33 -18.52 -5.98 -23.92
C GLY A 33 -19.85 -5.65 -23.25
N VAL A 34 -19.77 -5.16 -22.02
CA VAL A 34 -20.86 -4.48 -21.33
C VAL A 34 -20.63 -2.98 -21.53
N ALA A 35 -21.68 -2.24 -21.91
CA ALA A 35 -21.57 -0.83 -22.22
C ALA A 35 -20.95 -0.02 -21.06
N ALA A 36 -19.91 0.75 -21.35
CA ALA A 36 -19.29 1.69 -20.42
C ALA A 36 -20.33 2.70 -19.89
N ARG A 37 -20.38 2.87 -18.57
CA ARG A 37 -21.20 3.91 -17.91
C ARG A 37 -20.52 5.29 -18.02
N PRO A 38 -21.29 6.38 -18.07
CA PRO A 38 -20.74 7.74 -18.03
C PRO A 38 -20.02 8.02 -16.69
N PRO A 39 -19.14 9.04 -16.64
CA PRO A 39 -18.42 9.41 -15.42
C PRO A 39 -19.37 9.67 -14.26
N LEU A 40 -19.01 9.17 -13.07
CA LEU A 40 -19.78 9.32 -11.84
C LEU A 40 -19.89 10.81 -11.48
N SER A 41 -21.11 11.34 -11.33
CA SER A 41 -21.29 12.67 -10.77
C SER A 41 -21.18 12.61 -9.25
N LEU A 42 -20.88 13.74 -8.61
CA LEU A 42 -20.89 13.91 -7.14
C LEU A 42 -22.17 13.43 -6.43
N ARG A 43 -23.27 13.24 -7.17
CA ARG A 43 -24.55 12.72 -6.66
C ARG A 43 -24.63 11.19 -6.72
N ASP A 44 -23.81 10.55 -7.54
CA ASP A 44 -23.77 9.10 -7.74
C ASP A 44 -22.87 8.39 -6.72
N ILE A 45 -21.95 9.14 -6.09
CA ILE A 45 -21.29 8.75 -4.84
C ILE A 45 -22.29 8.96 -3.69
N SER A 46 -23.30 8.09 -3.63
CA SER A 46 -24.12 8.00 -2.43
C SER A 46 -23.23 7.43 -1.32
N PRO A 47 -23.20 8.01 -0.11
CA PRO A 47 -22.64 7.30 1.02
C PRO A 47 -23.42 6.00 1.13
N ARG A 48 -22.76 4.87 0.84
CA ARG A 48 -23.24 3.59 1.34
C ARG A 48 -23.10 3.75 2.85
N LEU A 49 -24.18 4.19 3.48
CA LEU A 49 -24.42 3.97 4.89
C LEU A 49 -24.36 2.46 5.01
N THR A 50 -23.18 1.92 5.30
CA THR A 50 -23.07 0.59 5.87
C THR A 50 -23.95 0.68 7.10
N ALA A 51 -25.10 0.01 7.04
CA ALA A 51 -25.85 -0.27 8.23
C ALA A 51 -24.83 -0.96 9.12
N GLY A 52 -24.35 -0.26 10.15
CA GLY A 52 -23.40 -0.83 11.09
C GLY A 52 -23.96 -2.19 11.45
N ALA A 53 -23.19 -3.25 11.17
CA ALA A 53 -23.55 -4.56 11.66
C ALA A 53 -23.87 -4.33 13.13
N GLU A 54 -25.10 -4.69 13.55
CA GLU A 54 -25.39 -4.84 14.96
C GLU A 54 -24.50 -5.99 15.41
N GLY A 55 -23.24 -5.64 15.71
CA GLY A 55 -22.22 -6.55 16.16
C GLY A 55 -22.77 -7.12 17.44
N ASN A 56 -23.18 -8.38 17.37
CA ASN A 56 -23.32 -9.21 18.53
C ASN A 56 -21.93 -9.16 19.16
N VAL A 57 -21.77 -8.39 20.25
CA VAL A 57 -20.52 -8.30 21.00
C VAL A 57 -20.38 -9.64 21.73
N GLU A 58 -20.11 -10.71 20.98
CA GLU A 58 -19.56 -11.93 21.53
C GLU A 58 -18.28 -11.51 22.26
N SER A 59 -18.14 -11.97 23.49
CA SER A 59 -17.12 -11.52 24.42
C SER A 59 -15.74 -11.56 23.75
N MET A 60 -15.21 -10.38 23.41
CA MET A 60 -13.84 -10.25 22.95
C MET A 60 -12.94 -10.88 24.01
N SER A 61 -12.02 -11.74 23.59
CA SER A 61 -11.10 -12.40 24.52
C SER A 61 -10.39 -11.34 25.36
N SER A 62 -10.29 -11.56 26.67
CA SER A 62 -9.56 -10.69 27.58
C SER A 62 -8.03 -10.84 27.45
N GLU A 63 -7.56 -11.43 26.36
CA GLU A 63 -6.15 -11.68 26.14
C GLU A 63 -5.45 -10.40 25.69
N PRO A 64 -4.22 -10.14 26.16
CA PRO A 64 -3.44 -8.99 25.70
C PRO A 64 -3.22 -9.02 24.20
N LEU A 65 -3.29 -7.86 23.55
CA LEU A 65 -2.95 -7.71 22.13
C LEU A 65 -1.43 -7.81 21.94
N GLU A 66 -1.02 -8.47 20.86
CA GLU A 66 0.38 -8.57 20.46
C GLU A 66 0.85 -7.31 19.69
N ILE A 67 2.16 -7.17 19.49
CA ILE A 67 2.74 -6.09 18.67
C ILE A 67 2.40 -6.33 17.20
N GLY A 68 1.76 -5.35 16.57
CA GLY A 68 1.37 -5.34 15.16
C GLY A 68 0.05 -4.61 14.95
N LYS A 69 -0.58 -4.84 13.80
CA LYS A 69 -1.91 -4.31 13.47
C LYS A 69 -2.96 -4.77 14.49
N ALA A 70 -3.78 -3.82 14.94
CA ALA A 70 -4.90 -4.14 15.82
C ALA A 70 -5.95 -5.01 15.09
N PRO A 71 -6.56 -6.01 15.77
CA PRO A 71 -7.54 -6.89 15.12
C PRO A 71 -8.73 -6.12 14.53
N PRO A 72 -9.13 -6.41 13.27
CA PRO A 72 -10.26 -5.76 12.60
C PRO A 72 -11.56 -5.76 13.42
N GLU A 73 -11.80 -6.81 14.20
CA GLU A 73 -12.99 -6.97 15.04
C GLU A 73 -13.04 -5.90 16.14
N VAL A 74 -11.88 -5.52 16.69
CA VAL A 74 -11.76 -4.42 17.68
C VAL A 74 -12.07 -3.08 17.00
N LEU A 75 -11.52 -2.86 15.81
CA LEU A 75 -11.64 -1.60 15.07
C LEU A 75 -13.06 -1.36 14.54
N SER A 76 -13.82 -2.44 14.30
CA SER A 76 -15.21 -2.40 13.83
C SER A 76 -16.18 -1.71 14.82
N ALA A 77 -15.75 -1.45 16.06
CA ALA A 77 -16.52 -0.69 17.04
C ALA A 77 -16.67 0.80 16.68
N LEU A 78 -15.83 1.33 15.79
CA LEU A 78 -15.94 2.71 15.31
C LEU A 78 -17.20 2.88 14.45
N ARG A 79 -17.98 3.91 14.76
CA ARG A 79 -19.23 4.21 14.06
C ARG A 79 -18.99 5.15 12.89
N ALA A 80 -19.70 4.92 11.79
CA ALA A 80 -19.75 5.84 10.68
C ALA A 80 -20.28 7.23 11.13
N SER A 81 -19.74 8.28 10.54
CA SER A 81 -20.19 9.65 10.79
C SER A 81 -21.61 9.86 10.21
N ALA A 82 -22.44 10.63 10.92
CA ALA A 82 -23.72 11.09 10.39
C ALA A 82 -23.60 12.35 9.50
N ASP A 83 -22.41 12.92 9.41
CA ASP A 83 -22.14 14.10 8.57
C ASP A 83 -22.14 13.71 7.08
N ARG A 84 -23.06 14.33 6.32
CA ARG A 84 -23.22 14.10 4.87
C ARG A 84 -22.07 14.63 4.03
N ALA A 85 -21.19 15.46 4.59
CA ALA A 85 -19.97 15.88 3.93
C ALA A 85 -18.96 14.72 3.85
N VAL A 86 -19.00 13.75 4.76
CA VAL A 86 -18.12 12.59 4.76
C VAL A 86 -18.55 11.62 3.65
N LEU A 87 -17.71 11.47 2.62
CA LEU A 87 -17.89 10.52 1.52
C LEU A 87 -17.35 9.13 1.89
N GLN A 88 -16.19 9.12 2.56
CA GLN A 88 -15.56 7.92 3.10
C GLN A 88 -15.10 8.24 4.53
N GLY A 89 -15.61 7.47 5.50
CA GLY A 89 -15.27 7.58 6.92
C GLY A 89 -14.39 6.41 7.39
N PRO A 90 -14.16 6.28 8.71
CA PRO A 90 -13.33 5.21 9.25
C PRO A 90 -13.89 3.83 8.86
N GLY A 91 -12.99 2.87 8.68
CA GLY A 91 -13.30 1.46 8.38
C GLY A 91 -12.02 0.67 8.15
N VAL A 92 -12.11 -0.66 8.27
CA VAL A 92 -10.99 -1.56 7.95
C VAL A 92 -10.70 -1.49 6.45
N GLY A 93 -9.43 -1.41 6.06
CA GLY A 93 -9.02 -1.29 4.66
C GLY A 93 -9.36 0.06 4.01
N ARG A 94 -9.46 1.14 4.81
CA ARG A 94 -9.66 2.50 4.31
C ARG A 94 -8.51 3.39 4.74
N ASP A 95 -7.68 3.76 3.77
CA ASP A 95 -6.40 4.44 4.02
C ASP A 95 -6.59 5.93 4.33
N ALA A 96 -7.69 6.52 3.86
CA ALA A 96 -7.98 7.93 4.11
C ALA A 96 -9.47 8.20 4.30
N ALA A 97 -9.75 9.25 5.08
CA ALA A 97 -11.06 9.87 5.12
C ALA A 97 -11.23 10.81 3.92
N ILE A 98 -12.42 10.81 3.32
CA ILE A 98 -12.75 11.67 2.17
C ILE A 98 -13.94 12.54 2.56
N VAL A 99 -13.77 13.85 2.49
CA VAL A 99 -14.77 14.86 2.87
C VAL A 99 -15.01 15.81 1.71
N ARG A 100 -16.28 15.97 1.33
CA ARG A 100 -16.69 16.95 0.32
C ARG A 100 -16.46 18.37 0.84
N TRP A 101 -15.74 19.17 0.07
CA TRP A 101 -15.42 20.56 0.41
C TRP A 101 -15.60 21.48 -0.79
N GLY A 102 -16.76 22.12 -0.87
CA GLY A 102 -17.15 22.90 -2.06
C GLY A 102 -17.21 22.00 -3.29
N ASP A 103 -16.43 22.34 -4.31
CA ASP A 103 -16.34 21.60 -5.58
C ASP A 103 -15.18 20.57 -5.60
N GLU A 104 -14.41 20.46 -4.51
CA GLU A 104 -13.32 19.50 -4.35
C GLU A 104 -13.64 18.46 -3.26
N ALA A 105 -12.82 17.41 -3.20
CA ALA A 105 -12.73 16.52 -2.05
C ALA A 105 -11.45 16.83 -1.26
N LEU A 106 -11.58 16.99 0.05
CA LEU A 106 -10.47 16.93 0.99
C LEU A 106 -10.25 15.48 1.41
N VAL A 107 -9.01 15.06 1.39
CA VAL A 107 -8.60 13.72 1.81
C VAL A 107 -7.67 13.86 3.00
N ALA A 108 -7.87 13.08 4.05
CA ALA A 108 -7.03 13.13 5.24
C ALA A 108 -6.69 11.72 5.73
N THR A 109 -5.40 11.52 6.03
CA THR A 109 -4.89 10.31 6.70
C THR A 109 -4.09 10.71 7.95
N SER A 110 -3.82 9.76 8.84
CA SER A 110 -2.78 9.91 9.85
C SER A 110 -2.08 8.58 10.14
N ASP A 111 -0.78 8.56 9.93
CA ASP A 111 0.04 7.38 10.18
C ASP A 111 1.32 7.69 10.97
N PRO A 112 1.72 6.79 11.90
CA PRO A 112 2.95 6.90 12.66
C PRO A 112 4.11 6.08 12.06
N ILE A 113 5.33 6.58 12.22
CA ILE A 113 6.56 5.79 12.10
C ILE A 113 7.05 5.43 13.51
N THR A 114 7.15 4.12 13.79
CA THR A 114 7.42 3.59 15.14
C THR A 114 8.60 2.61 15.20
N PHE A 115 9.11 2.11 14.08
CA PHE A 115 10.09 1.01 14.06
C PHE A 115 11.46 1.37 13.49
N VAL A 116 11.57 2.46 12.72
CA VAL A 116 12.79 2.82 12.00
C VAL A 116 13.26 4.18 12.48
N ASP A 117 14.50 4.26 12.97
CA ASP A 117 15.13 5.53 13.37
C ASP A 117 15.79 6.24 12.17
N ALA A 118 16.37 5.47 11.24
CA ALA A 118 17.02 6.00 10.06
C ALA A 118 15.99 6.51 9.05
N ASP A 119 16.16 7.75 8.58
CA ASP A 119 15.27 8.41 7.61
C ASP A 119 13.78 8.45 8.01
N ALA A 120 13.48 8.37 9.31
CA ALA A 120 12.12 8.39 9.83
C ALA A 120 11.30 9.58 9.33
N GLY A 121 11.93 10.76 9.17
CA GLY A 121 11.26 11.95 8.63
C GLY A 121 10.83 11.80 7.16
N ARG A 122 11.66 11.16 6.33
CA ARG A 122 11.33 10.89 4.92
C ARG A 122 10.26 9.82 4.80
N LEU A 123 10.39 8.73 5.58
CA LEU A 123 9.40 7.66 5.64
C LEU A 123 8.04 8.17 6.13
N ALA A 124 8.02 9.04 7.15
CA ALA A 124 6.79 9.60 7.69
C ALA A 124 5.95 10.32 6.64
N LEU A 125 6.58 11.16 5.80
CA LEU A 125 5.88 11.78 4.69
C LEU A 125 5.49 10.76 3.62
N ALA A 126 6.40 9.88 3.21
CA ALA A 126 6.16 8.96 2.10
C ALA A 126 5.00 7.99 2.38
N VAL A 127 4.92 7.41 3.59
CA VAL A 127 3.81 6.54 4.01
C VAL A 127 2.48 7.30 4.00
N ASN A 128 2.41 8.45 4.69
CA ASN A 128 1.18 9.24 4.71
C ASN A 128 0.77 9.74 3.30
N ALA A 129 1.75 10.06 2.44
CA ALA A 129 1.49 10.49 1.07
C ALA A 129 0.92 9.34 0.23
N ASN A 130 1.36 8.10 0.46
CA ASN A 130 0.85 6.93 -0.23
C ASN A 130 -0.65 6.75 0.02
N ASP A 131 -1.16 6.92 1.24
CA ASP A 131 -2.62 6.84 1.50
C ASP A 131 -3.41 7.87 0.69
N ILE A 132 -2.89 9.10 0.60
CA ILE A 132 -3.51 10.18 -0.18
C ILE A 132 -3.52 9.81 -1.68
N PHE A 133 -2.41 9.27 -2.17
CA PHE A 133 -2.30 8.79 -3.55
C PHE A 133 -3.19 7.57 -3.81
N ALA A 134 -3.32 6.65 -2.86
CA ALA A 134 -4.13 5.43 -2.97
C ALA A 134 -5.59 5.76 -3.22
N VAL A 135 -6.09 6.90 -2.74
CA VAL A 135 -7.46 7.36 -3.06
C VAL A 135 -7.56 8.33 -4.25
N GLY A 136 -6.47 8.50 -5.00
CA GLY A 136 -6.39 9.33 -6.20
C GLY A 136 -6.13 10.82 -5.96
N ALA A 137 -5.94 11.25 -4.71
CA ALA A 137 -5.72 12.65 -4.35
C ALA A 137 -4.25 13.08 -4.45
N GLU A 138 -4.02 14.40 -4.33
CA GLU A 138 -2.68 14.99 -4.24
C GLU A 138 -2.43 15.49 -2.81
N PRO A 139 -1.31 15.13 -2.17
CA PRO A 139 -0.97 15.60 -0.83
C PRO A 139 -0.61 17.08 -0.85
N ARG A 140 -1.00 17.84 0.18
CA ARG A 140 -0.86 19.31 0.20
C ARG A 140 -0.31 19.88 1.49
N TRP A 141 -0.80 19.41 2.63
CA TRP A 141 -0.49 20.01 3.93
C TRP A 141 -0.25 18.93 4.97
N LEU A 142 0.94 18.95 5.57
CA LEU A 142 1.36 18.02 6.60
C LEU A 142 1.33 18.69 7.98
N LEU A 143 0.82 17.98 8.97
CA LEU A 143 1.09 18.25 10.39
C LEU A 143 1.92 17.10 10.95
N ALA A 144 2.98 17.39 11.70
CA ALA A 144 3.87 16.38 12.26
C ALA A 144 3.97 16.48 13.79
N THR A 145 3.63 15.40 14.49
CA THR A 145 3.79 15.24 15.92
C THR A 145 4.96 14.29 16.20
N ILE A 146 5.99 14.80 16.88
CA ILE A 146 7.19 14.03 17.22
C ILE A 146 7.23 13.83 18.73
N LEU A 147 7.20 12.56 19.16
CA LEU A 147 7.38 12.17 20.55
C LEU A 147 8.74 11.48 20.67
N ALA A 148 9.65 12.05 21.46
CA ALA A 148 11.01 11.54 21.63
C ALA A 148 11.27 11.10 23.08
N PRO A 149 12.01 10.01 23.32
CA PRO A 149 12.33 9.57 24.67
C PRO A 149 13.31 10.53 25.36
N PRO A 150 13.36 10.57 26.71
CA PRO A 150 14.39 11.29 27.45
C PRO A 150 15.79 10.84 27.03
N GLY A 151 16.71 11.78 26.87
CA GLY A 151 18.07 11.50 26.39
C GLY A 151 18.28 11.67 24.88
N THR A 152 17.22 11.92 24.11
CA THR A 152 17.33 12.32 22.70
C THR A 152 18.14 13.62 22.58
N SER A 153 19.16 13.63 21.71
CA SER A 153 19.99 14.81 21.50
C SER A 153 19.30 15.83 20.60
N ALA A 154 19.63 17.11 20.79
CA ALA A 154 19.15 18.18 19.91
C ALA A 154 19.56 17.94 18.44
N ASP A 155 20.76 17.40 18.20
CA ASP A 155 21.26 17.11 16.86
C ASP A 155 20.44 16.01 16.17
N ALA A 156 20.07 14.96 16.89
CA ALA A 156 19.22 13.89 16.36
C ALA A 156 17.83 14.43 15.97
N LEU A 157 17.23 15.26 16.84
CA LEU A 157 15.95 15.89 16.56
C LEU A 157 16.03 16.87 15.38
N GLN A 158 17.10 17.67 15.27
CA GLN A 158 17.32 18.56 14.13
C GLN A 158 17.50 17.79 12.82
N ALA A 159 18.24 16.69 12.82
CA ALA A 159 18.40 15.84 11.65
C ALA A 159 17.05 15.26 11.18
N LEU A 160 16.22 14.81 12.13
CA LEU A 160 14.87 14.32 11.83
C LEU A 160 13.97 15.39 11.23
N LEU A 161 13.97 16.61 11.80
CA LEU A 161 13.21 17.73 11.29
C LEU A 161 13.67 18.16 9.88
N ALA A 162 14.98 18.13 9.63
CA ALA A 162 15.54 18.42 8.31
C ALA A 162 15.11 17.36 7.27
N GLN A 163 15.18 16.07 7.62
CA GLN A 163 14.69 14.99 6.76
C GLN A 163 13.22 15.17 6.38
N LEU A 164 12.38 15.54 7.36
CA LEU A 164 10.95 15.77 7.14
C LEU A 164 10.70 16.98 6.23
N GLN A 165 11.42 18.09 6.46
CA GLN A 165 11.32 19.28 5.62
C GLN A 165 11.77 19.00 4.19
N ASP A 166 12.90 18.33 4.00
CA ASP A 166 13.40 17.97 2.68
C ASP A 166 12.41 17.06 1.94
N ALA A 167 11.80 16.10 2.63
CA ALA A 167 10.77 15.25 2.05
C ALA A 167 9.56 16.07 1.59
N CYS A 168 9.12 17.02 2.42
CA CYS A 168 8.01 17.91 2.10
C CYS A 168 8.30 18.74 0.85
N ASP A 169 9.50 19.31 0.77
CA ASP A 169 9.95 20.11 -0.37
C ASP A 169 10.03 19.26 -1.65
N ASP A 170 10.52 18.02 -1.54
CA ASP A 170 10.64 17.08 -2.65
C ASP A 170 9.28 16.71 -3.27
N GLU A 171 8.24 16.53 -2.44
CA GLU A 171 6.88 16.18 -2.87
C GLU A 171 5.97 17.41 -3.08
N GLY A 172 6.46 18.62 -2.82
CA GLY A 172 5.67 19.86 -2.92
C GLY A 172 4.56 19.97 -1.87
N VAL A 173 4.75 19.33 -0.71
CA VAL A 173 3.84 19.36 0.44
C VAL A 173 4.29 20.45 1.40
N ALA A 174 3.34 21.22 1.95
CA ALA A 174 3.66 22.23 2.96
C ALA A 174 3.58 21.63 4.37
N LEU A 175 4.66 21.67 5.14
CA LEU A 175 4.63 21.43 6.58
C LEU A 175 3.99 22.65 7.27
N VAL A 176 2.72 22.51 7.70
CA VAL A 176 1.90 23.64 8.19
C VAL A 176 1.73 23.69 9.70
N GLY A 177 2.11 22.64 10.42
CA GLY A 177 1.96 22.59 11.86
C GLY A 177 2.47 21.29 12.47
N GLY A 178 2.25 21.13 13.77
CA GLY A 178 2.74 19.97 14.49
C GLY A 178 2.90 20.17 15.98
N HIS A 179 3.49 19.16 16.62
CA HIS A 179 3.88 19.19 18.02
C HIS A 179 5.21 18.45 18.20
N THR A 180 6.02 18.85 19.18
CA THR A 180 7.26 18.13 19.49
C THR A 180 7.43 18.08 20.99
N GLU A 181 7.57 16.87 21.52
CA GLU A 181 7.65 16.61 22.95
C GLU A 181 8.77 15.60 23.26
N VAL A 182 9.52 15.86 24.33
CA VAL A 182 10.41 14.86 24.93
C VAL A 182 9.69 14.29 26.16
N THR A 183 9.39 13.00 26.16
CA THR A 183 8.49 12.36 27.13
C THR A 183 8.87 10.91 27.40
N ASP A 184 8.69 10.46 28.65
CA ASP A 184 8.91 9.06 29.06
C ASP A 184 7.75 8.11 28.68
N ALA A 185 6.71 8.64 28.03
CA ALA A 185 5.62 7.85 27.47
C ALA A 185 6.05 6.96 26.29
N VAL A 186 7.17 7.27 25.63
CA VAL A 186 7.74 6.48 24.53
C VAL A 186 9.16 6.03 24.88
N SER A 187 9.51 4.82 24.46
CA SER A 187 10.85 4.25 24.62
C SER A 187 11.78 4.49 23.42
N ARG A 188 11.23 5.01 22.33
CA ARG A 188 11.89 5.34 21.06
C ARG A 188 11.16 6.51 20.40
N THR A 189 11.80 7.15 19.43
CA THR A 189 11.18 8.28 18.73
C THR A 189 10.00 7.79 17.90
N VAL A 190 8.86 8.47 18.02
CA VAL A 190 7.66 8.25 17.21
C VAL A 190 7.37 9.52 16.42
N VAL A 191 7.19 9.38 15.11
CA VAL A 191 6.78 10.48 14.23
C VAL A 191 5.38 10.17 13.71
N SER A 192 4.37 10.82 14.27
CA SER A 192 2.99 10.70 13.82
C SER A 192 2.65 11.89 12.94
N CYS A 193 2.24 11.62 11.71
CA CYS A 193 1.85 12.65 10.77
C CYS A 193 0.34 12.63 10.55
N THR A 194 -0.23 13.79 10.27
CA THR A 194 -1.55 13.93 9.65
C THR A 194 -1.33 14.66 8.34
N LEU A 195 -1.70 14.02 7.23
CA LEU A 195 -1.54 14.60 5.91
C LEU A 195 -2.91 14.88 5.30
N ILE A 196 -3.06 16.10 4.79
CA ILE A 196 -4.26 16.56 4.09
C ILE A 196 -3.91 16.72 2.62
N GLY A 197 -4.66 16.04 1.78
CA GLY A 197 -4.65 16.16 0.33
C GLY A 197 -5.95 16.73 -0.21
N ARG A 198 -5.97 16.94 -1.53
CA ARG A 198 -7.18 17.32 -2.26
C ARG A 198 -7.24 16.66 -3.63
N ALA A 199 -8.45 16.46 -4.12
CA ALA A 199 -8.69 15.98 -5.48
C ALA A 199 -9.95 16.63 -6.06
N PRO A 200 -10.03 16.77 -7.39
CA PRO A 200 -11.32 16.91 -8.02
C PRO A 200 -12.12 15.60 -7.82
N PRO A 201 -13.46 15.68 -7.69
CA PRO A 201 -14.27 14.51 -7.33
C PRO A 201 -14.18 13.32 -8.29
N ASP A 202 -13.94 13.57 -9.57
CA ASP A 202 -13.82 12.55 -10.62
C ASP A 202 -12.46 11.84 -10.63
N ALA A 203 -11.49 12.35 -9.87
CA ALA A 203 -10.19 11.70 -9.65
C ALA A 203 -10.16 10.84 -8.39
N ILE A 204 -11.20 10.90 -7.55
CA ILE A 204 -11.28 10.05 -6.35
C ILE A 204 -11.55 8.61 -6.77
N VAL A 205 -10.71 7.71 -6.30
CA VAL A 205 -10.89 6.26 -6.40
C VAL A 205 -10.98 5.72 -4.98
N PRO A 206 -12.14 5.23 -4.53
CA PRO A 206 -12.27 4.75 -3.15
C PRO A 206 -11.56 3.40 -2.94
N SER A 207 -11.21 3.08 -1.70
CA SER A 207 -10.62 1.77 -1.36
C SER A 207 -11.65 0.64 -1.37
N ASP A 208 -12.95 0.95 -1.27
CA ASP A 208 -14.07 -0.02 -1.17
C ASP A 208 -14.89 -0.20 -2.46
N GLY A 209 -14.38 0.28 -3.59
CA GLY A 209 -15.12 0.32 -4.86
C GLY A 209 -15.05 -0.94 -5.72
N ALA A 210 -14.28 -1.97 -5.33
CA ALA A 210 -14.04 -3.17 -6.12
C ALA A 210 -15.34 -3.90 -6.52
N GLN A 211 -15.33 -4.54 -7.69
CA GLN A 211 -16.51 -5.21 -8.27
C GLN A 211 -16.21 -6.67 -8.61
N ASP A 212 -17.26 -7.50 -8.65
CA ASP A 212 -17.12 -8.88 -9.10
C ASP A 212 -16.49 -8.91 -10.49
N ARG A 213 -15.42 -9.70 -10.63
CA ARG A 213 -14.62 -9.88 -11.85
C ARG A 213 -13.64 -8.80 -12.23
N ASP A 214 -13.44 -7.80 -11.38
CA ASP A 214 -12.26 -6.96 -11.51
C ASP A 214 -10.99 -7.81 -11.48
N LEU A 215 -10.01 -7.42 -12.28
CA LEU A 215 -8.65 -7.92 -12.20
C LEU A 215 -7.92 -7.18 -11.08
N ILE A 216 -7.07 -7.90 -10.36
CA ILE A 216 -6.17 -7.30 -9.38
C ILE A 216 -4.89 -6.95 -10.12
N LEU A 217 -4.65 -5.67 -10.29
CA LEU A 217 -3.43 -5.12 -10.88
C LEU A 217 -2.46 -4.75 -9.77
N GLN A 218 -1.21 -5.17 -9.91
CA GLN A 218 -0.08 -4.73 -9.09
C GLN A 218 0.73 -3.69 -9.88
N ALA A 219 1.04 -2.55 -9.27
CA ALA A 219 1.92 -1.53 -9.80
C ALA A 219 3.11 -1.31 -8.84
N GLY A 220 4.33 -1.57 -9.31
CA GLY A 220 5.55 -1.61 -8.49
C GLY A 220 5.88 -3.02 -7.99
N PRO A 221 7.14 -3.28 -7.60
CA PRO A 221 7.55 -4.57 -7.05
C PRO A 221 7.13 -4.72 -5.59
N ALA A 222 6.68 -5.91 -5.20
CA ALA A 222 6.21 -6.20 -3.85
C ALA A 222 7.35 -6.13 -2.80
N ALA A 223 7.00 -5.64 -1.61
CA ALA A 223 7.83 -5.66 -0.40
C ALA A 223 9.16 -4.88 -0.49
N VAL A 224 9.14 -3.69 -1.12
CA VAL A 224 10.33 -2.83 -1.22
C VAL A 224 10.83 -2.46 0.18
N GLU A 225 9.95 -1.98 1.05
CA GLU A 225 10.31 -1.55 2.41
C GLU A 225 10.82 -2.70 3.27
N GLY A 226 10.08 -3.82 3.34
CA GLY A 226 10.51 -4.98 4.12
C GLY A 226 11.86 -5.53 3.65
N THR A 227 12.09 -5.58 2.34
CA THR A 227 13.39 -5.99 1.77
C THR A 227 14.50 -5.01 2.15
N ALA A 228 14.19 -3.70 2.18
CA ALA A 228 15.15 -2.69 2.58
C ALA A 228 15.57 -2.83 4.05
N ILE A 229 14.59 -2.96 4.96
CA ILE A 229 14.80 -3.15 6.39
C ILE A 229 15.62 -4.41 6.68
N LEU A 230 15.38 -5.50 5.92
CA LEU A 230 16.03 -6.78 6.18
C LEU A 230 17.45 -6.90 5.63
N GLY A 231 17.90 -5.98 4.77
CA GLY A 231 19.29 -5.98 4.29
C GLY A 231 19.62 -5.17 3.03
N HIS A 232 18.66 -4.47 2.43
CA HIS A 232 18.87 -3.71 1.18
C HIS A 232 18.43 -2.24 1.30
N PRO A 233 18.99 -1.45 2.23
CA PRO A 233 18.54 -0.07 2.51
C PRO A 233 18.54 0.85 1.29
N GLN A 234 19.38 0.57 0.28
CA GLN A 234 19.40 1.29 -0.99
C GLN A 234 18.07 1.24 -1.77
N LEU A 235 17.17 0.30 -1.46
CA LEU A 235 15.85 0.22 -2.07
C LEU A 235 14.91 1.35 -1.62
N LEU A 236 15.25 2.07 -0.55
CA LEU A 236 14.53 3.28 -0.13
C LEU A 236 15.00 4.53 -0.89
N GLU A 237 16.07 4.42 -1.70
CA GLU A 237 16.45 5.48 -2.63
C GLU A 237 15.41 5.60 -3.75
N ARG A 238 15.26 6.82 -4.30
CA ARG A 238 14.20 7.18 -5.25
C ARG A 238 14.00 6.12 -6.37
N PRO A 239 12.76 5.68 -6.64
CA PRO A 239 11.49 6.18 -6.10
C PRO A 239 11.15 5.69 -4.68
N GLY A 240 11.96 4.80 -4.11
CA GLY A 240 11.75 4.25 -2.78
C GLY A 240 10.40 3.57 -2.66
N ILE A 241 9.66 3.96 -1.63
CA ILE A 241 8.32 3.44 -1.33
C ILE A 241 7.18 4.28 -1.94
N SER A 242 7.48 5.30 -2.75
CA SER A 242 6.45 6.19 -3.31
C SER A 242 5.61 5.49 -4.38
N ILE A 243 4.28 5.54 -4.24
CA ILE A 243 3.33 5.05 -5.26
C ILE A 243 2.76 6.16 -6.16
N ALA A 244 3.24 7.39 -6.03
CA ALA A 244 2.66 8.58 -6.65
C ALA A 244 2.50 8.45 -8.17
N ALA A 245 3.51 7.91 -8.85
CA ALA A 245 3.48 7.71 -10.30
C ALA A 245 2.38 6.71 -10.72
N ALA A 246 2.21 5.62 -9.95
CA ALA A 246 1.20 4.60 -10.21
C ALA A 246 -0.21 5.16 -10.03
N ALA A 247 -0.47 5.78 -8.88
CA ALA A 247 -1.76 6.37 -8.56
C ALA A 247 -2.19 7.44 -9.56
N ARG A 248 -1.27 8.36 -9.93
CA ARG A 248 -1.56 9.41 -10.92
C ARG A 248 -1.88 8.86 -12.31
N ALA A 249 -1.25 7.75 -12.71
CA ALA A 249 -1.52 7.09 -13.98
C ALA A 249 -2.90 6.41 -14.00
N LEU A 250 -3.35 5.86 -12.85
CA LEU A 250 -4.58 5.09 -12.77
C LEU A 250 -5.84 5.93 -12.47
N ARG A 251 -5.73 6.98 -11.65
CA ARG A 251 -6.90 7.70 -11.10
C ARG A 251 -7.88 8.30 -12.12
N ALA A 252 -7.43 8.52 -13.36
CA ALA A 252 -8.25 9.10 -14.43
C ALA A 252 -8.87 8.04 -15.37
N ILE A 253 -8.61 6.76 -15.13
CA ILE A 253 -9.08 5.67 -15.97
C ILE A 253 -10.45 5.21 -15.48
N ALA A 254 -11.49 5.52 -16.26
CA ALA A 254 -12.80 4.92 -16.06
C ALA A 254 -12.66 3.39 -16.11
N GLY A 255 -13.09 2.70 -15.05
CA GLY A 255 -12.93 1.25 -14.90
C GLY A 255 -11.81 0.83 -13.96
N VAL A 256 -11.05 1.75 -13.38
CA VAL A 256 -10.36 1.53 -12.10
C VAL A 256 -11.39 1.76 -10.99
N HIS A 257 -11.72 0.71 -10.26
CA HIS A 257 -12.83 0.71 -9.31
C HIS A 257 -12.38 0.92 -7.87
N ALA A 258 -11.19 0.40 -7.52
CA ALA A 258 -10.58 0.62 -6.22
C ALA A 258 -9.06 0.63 -6.34
N MET A 259 -8.40 1.28 -5.38
CA MET A 259 -6.96 1.32 -5.20
C MET A 259 -6.65 1.17 -3.71
N HIS A 260 -5.56 0.50 -3.40
CA HIS A 260 -5.10 0.22 -2.03
C HIS A 260 -3.58 0.12 -2.05
N ASP A 261 -2.88 0.83 -1.16
CA ASP A 261 -1.44 0.68 -1.06
C ASP A 261 -1.06 -0.58 -0.26
N VAL A 262 0.12 -1.13 -0.52
CA VAL A 262 0.55 -2.35 0.17
C VAL A 262 1.47 -1.95 1.33
N THR A 263 1.04 -2.15 2.57
CA THR A 263 1.82 -1.82 3.78
C THR A 263 2.04 -3.05 4.68
N GLU A 264 1.56 -3.03 5.93
CA GLU A 264 1.76 -4.08 6.92
C GLU A 264 1.00 -5.36 6.53
N GLY A 265 1.67 -6.50 6.64
CA GLY A 265 1.13 -7.81 6.24
C GLY A 265 1.21 -8.07 4.74
N GLY A 266 1.86 -7.18 3.99
CA GLY A 266 2.27 -7.37 2.60
C GLY A 266 1.13 -7.52 1.60
N ILE A 267 1.49 -8.04 0.42
CA ILE A 267 0.59 -8.10 -0.75
C ILE A 267 -0.64 -9.00 -0.51
N ALA A 268 -0.52 -10.02 0.35
CA ALA A 268 -1.67 -10.85 0.71
C ALA A 268 -2.70 -10.07 1.53
N THR A 269 -2.25 -9.32 2.53
CA THR A 269 -3.14 -8.52 3.38
C THR A 269 -3.79 -7.39 2.57
N ALA A 270 -3.02 -6.67 1.75
CA ALA A 270 -3.56 -5.64 0.88
C ALA A 270 -4.62 -6.17 -0.11
N ALA A 271 -4.41 -7.36 -0.69
CA ALA A 271 -5.40 -7.97 -1.57
C ALA A 271 -6.67 -8.41 -0.84
N LEU A 272 -6.55 -8.87 0.41
CA LEU A 272 -7.69 -9.16 1.28
C LEU A 272 -8.46 -7.88 1.59
N GLU A 273 -7.79 -6.81 2.01
CA GLU A 273 -8.42 -5.52 2.35
C GLU A 273 -9.15 -4.91 1.14
N LEU A 274 -8.48 -4.86 -0.02
CA LEU A 274 -9.07 -4.37 -1.28
C LEU A 274 -10.37 -5.11 -1.66
N ALA A 275 -10.42 -6.43 -1.44
CA ALA A 275 -11.58 -7.24 -1.79
C ALA A 275 -12.67 -7.23 -0.69
N GLU A 276 -12.28 -7.34 0.58
CA GLU A 276 -13.19 -7.42 1.73
C GLU A 276 -13.90 -6.10 1.98
N ALA A 277 -13.27 -4.96 1.70
CA ALA A 277 -13.90 -3.65 1.74
C ALA A 277 -15.14 -3.57 0.81
N ALA A 278 -15.14 -4.36 -0.27
CA ALA A 278 -16.26 -4.50 -1.20
C ALA A 278 -17.12 -5.76 -0.98
N GLU A 279 -16.93 -6.49 0.13
CA GLU A 279 -17.59 -7.77 0.44
C GLU A 279 -17.32 -8.89 -0.59
N LEU A 280 -16.12 -8.91 -1.15
CA LEU A 280 -15.65 -9.88 -2.14
C LEU A 280 -14.44 -10.67 -1.62
N SER A 281 -13.97 -11.64 -2.41
CA SER A 281 -12.76 -12.43 -2.13
C SER A 281 -11.73 -12.30 -3.24
N PRO A 282 -10.42 -12.22 -2.91
CA PRO A 282 -9.36 -12.22 -3.89
C PRO A 282 -8.94 -13.63 -4.31
N GLU A 283 -8.66 -13.80 -5.60
CA GLU A 283 -7.96 -14.95 -6.16
C GLU A 283 -6.62 -14.45 -6.73
N LEU A 284 -5.51 -14.77 -6.07
CA LEU A 284 -4.17 -14.36 -6.48
C LEU A 284 -3.41 -15.48 -7.21
N ILE A 285 -2.47 -15.09 -8.06
CA ILE A 285 -1.56 -15.96 -8.79
C ILE A 285 -0.14 -15.55 -8.37
N PHE A 286 0.50 -16.37 -7.53
CA PHE A 286 1.82 -16.09 -6.97
C PHE A 286 2.87 -15.85 -8.05
N ASP A 287 2.78 -16.63 -9.13
CA ASP A 287 3.75 -16.62 -10.24
C ASP A 287 3.70 -15.34 -11.07
N ASP A 288 2.59 -14.58 -11.01
CA ASP A 288 2.40 -13.33 -11.74
C ASP A 288 2.77 -12.08 -10.91
N ILE A 289 3.03 -12.25 -9.61
CA ILE A 289 3.45 -11.17 -8.71
C ILE A 289 4.86 -10.69 -9.10
N ILE A 290 5.03 -9.38 -9.17
CA ILE A 290 6.34 -8.75 -9.41
C ILE A 290 7.12 -8.75 -8.10
N TRP A 291 8.05 -9.70 -7.97
CA TRP A 291 9.00 -9.77 -6.87
C TRP A 291 10.34 -9.13 -7.21
N LEU A 292 11.04 -8.58 -6.21
CA LEU A 292 12.48 -8.35 -6.33
C LEU A 292 13.23 -9.67 -6.08
N PRO A 293 14.30 -9.97 -6.84
CA PRO A 293 15.16 -11.12 -6.54
C PRO A 293 15.68 -11.13 -5.10
N GLU A 294 16.03 -9.94 -4.58
CA GLU A 294 16.49 -9.71 -3.21
C GLU A 294 15.43 -10.11 -2.17
N THR A 295 14.15 -9.79 -2.44
CA THR A 295 13.03 -10.15 -1.57
C THR A 295 12.94 -11.66 -1.42
N LEU A 296 12.90 -12.39 -2.54
CA LEU A 296 12.78 -13.85 -2.52
C LEU A 296 13.99 -14.51 -1.86
N ALA A 297 15.21 -14.05 -2.17
CA ALA A 297 16.44 -14.58 -1.59
C ALA A 297 16.51 -14.37 -0.07
N ILE A 298 16.12 -13.19 0.44
CA ILE A 298 16.10 -12.94 1.88
C ILE A 298 15.04 -13.81 2.56
N CYS A 299 13.83 -13.88 1.99
CA CYS A 299 12.74 -14.66 2.57
C CYS A 299 13.11 -16.14 2.66
N GLU A 300 13.69 -16.70 1.60
CA GLU A 300 14.20 -18.08 1.60
C GLU A 300 15.29 -18.28 2.68
N SER A 301 16.26 -17.35 2.78
CA SER A 301 17.36 -17.48 3.74
C SER A 301 16.96 -17.35 5.21
N ARG A 302 15.79 -16.75 5.48
CA ARG A 302 15.30 -16.44 6.84
C ARG A 302 14.00 -17.16 7.19
N ASP A 303 13.53 -18.07 6.34
CA ASP A 303 12.26 -18.78 6.50
C ASP A 303 11.08 -17.81 6.71
N LEU A 304 10.99 -16.79 5.84
CA LEU A 304 9.90 -15.81 5.80
C LEU A 304 8.97 -16.07 4.61
N ASP A 305 7.68 -15.76 4.75
CA ASP A 305 6.75 -15.78 3.61
C ASP A 305 6.73 -14.40 2.92
N PRO A 306 7.16 -14.29 1.64
CA PRO A 306 7.21 -13.00 0.95
C PRO A 306 5.83 -12.35 0.77
N LEU A 307 4.73 -13.12 0.87
CA LEU A 307 3.36 -12.58 0.79
C LEU A 307 2.98 -11.69 1.99
N GLY A 308 3.61 -11.93 3.14
CA GLY A 308 3.35 -11.26 4.41
C GLY A 308 4.39 -10.21 4.80
N LEU A 309 5.31 -9.89 3.89
CA LEU A 309 6.41 -8.97 4.14
C LEU A 309 6.00 -7.53 3.85
N LEU A 310 6.38 -6.61 4.75
CA LEU A 310 6.09 -5.18 4.67
C LEU A 310 6.24 -4.61 3.25
N GLY A 311 5.11 -4.14 2.73
CA GLY A 311 4.85 -4.06 1.29
C GLY A 311 5.20 -2.76 0.58
N SER A 312 5.46 -1.66 1.32
CA SER A 312 5.37 -0.29 0.80
C SER A 312 6.17 -0.08 -0.48
N GLY A 313 5.71 0.82 -1.35
CA GLY A 313 6.22 0.97 -2.73
C GLY A 313 5.44 0.19 -3.78
N THR A 314 4.36 -0.48 -3.39
CA THR A 314 3.41 -1.13 -4.30
C THR A 314 2.01 -0.57 -4.14
N LEU A 315 1.32 -0.36 -5.26
CA LEU A 315 -0.10 -0.08 -5.31
C LEU A 315 -0.85 -1.27 -5.91
N LEU A 316 -1.94 -1.70 -5.26
CA LEU A 316 -2.92 -2.60 -5.86
C LEU A 316 -4.11 -1.80 -6.39
N ALA A 317 -4.66 -2.25 -7.51
CA ALA A 317 -5.87 -1.69 -8.08
C ALA A 317 -6.84 -2.78 -8.54
N ALA A 318 -8.12 -2.61 -8.24
CA ALA A 318 -9.20 -3.39 -8.84
C ALA A 318 -9.61 -2.73 -10.16
N VAL A 319 -9.36 -3.42 -11.28
CA VAL A 319 -9.57 -2.87 -12.62
C VAL A 319 -10.51 -3.76 -13.43
N SER A 320 -11.52 -3.15 -14.04
CA SER A 320 -12.41 -3.86 -14.96
C SER A 320 -11.63 -4.54 -16.09
N PRO A 321 -12.06 -5.74 -16.55
CA PRO A 321 -11.39 -6.42 -17.66
C PRO A 321 -11.25 -5.58 -18.94
N ASP A 322 -12.22 -4.71 -19.21
CA ASP A 322 -12.22 -3.85 -20.41
C ASP A 322 -11.19 -2.72 -20.33
N SER A 323 -10.75 -2.34 -19.12
CA SER A 323 -9.79 -1.26 -18.89
C SER A 323 -8.38 -1.75 -18.57
N ALA A 324 -8.21 -3.07 -18.43
CA ALA A 324 -6.97 -3.74 -18.09
C ALA A 324 -5.77 -3.32 -18.95
N ASP A 325 -5.91 -3.44 -20.27
CA ASP A 325 -4.82 -3.14 -21.22
C ASP A 325 -4.44 -1.66 -21.19
N ARG A 326 -5.42 -0.78 -21.02
CA ARG A 326 -5.18 0.66 -20.89
C ARG A 326 -4.44 0.97 -19.60
N ALA A 327 -4.87 0.41 -18.47
CA ALA A 327 -4.22 0.62 -17.17
C ALA A 327 -2.74 0.19 -17.20
N LEU A 328 -2.45 -0.97 -17.78
CA LEU A 328 -1.06 -1.44 -17.97
C LEU A 328 -0.25 -0.51 -18.88
N ALA A 329 -0.83 -0.01 -19.97
CA ALA A 329 -0.15 0.88 -20.89
C ALA A 329 0.14 2.26 -20.27
N ASP A 330 -0.80 2.81 -19.51
CA ASP A 330 -0.64 4.11 -18.84
C ASP A 330 0.42 4.01 -17.72
N LEU A 331 0.44 2.92 -16.95
CA LEU A 331 1.49 2.64 -15.95
C LEU A 331 2.88 2.50 -16.60
N LEU A 332 2.99 1.72 -17.68
CA LEU A 332 4.26 1.56 -18.39
C LEU A 332 4.76 2.89 -18.95
N SER A 333 3.86 3.72 -19.48
CA SER A 333 4.19 5.07 -19.97
C SER A 333 4.65 6.01 -18.86
N ALA A 334 4.14 5.81 -17.63
CA ALA A 334 4.61 6.50 -16.43
C ALA A 334 5.91 5.92 -15.85
N GLY A 335 6.50 4.90 -16.49
CA GLY A 335 7.72 4.22 -16.02
C GLY A 335 7.48 3.25 -14.85
N VAL A 336 6.23 2.90 -14.58
CA VAL A 336 5.86 1.96 -13.51
C VAL A 336 5.65 0.58 -14.09
N ARG A 337 6.39 -0.40 -13.55
CA ARG A 337 6.22 -1.80 -13.93
C ARG A 337 4.95 -2.34 -13.27
N ALA A 338 4.14 -3.09 -14.01
CA ALA A 338 2.85 -3.58 -13.54
C ALA A 338 2.51 -4.97 -14.06
N SER A 339 1.67 -5.69 -13.33
CA SER A 339 1.21 -7.05 -13.65
C SER A 339 -0.23 -7.27 -13.21
N MET A 340 -0.97 -8.10 -13.93
CA MET A 340 -2.25 -8.61 -13.45
C MET A 340 -1.98 -9.86 -12.63
N ILE A 341 -2.18 -9.76 -11.31
CA ILE A 341 -1.77 -10.80 -10.36
C ILE A 341 -2.94 -11.65 -9.87
N GLY A 342 -4.14 -11.39 -10.35
CA GLY A 342 -5.32 -12.04 -9.83
C GLY A 342 -6.62 -11.38 -10.25
N ARG A 343 -7.65 -11.65 -9.47
CA ARG A 343 -9.00 -11.12 -9.68
C ARG A 343 -9.81 -11.12 -8.40
N VAL A 344 -10.85 -10.32 -8.40
CA VAL A 344 -11.87 -10.28 -7.35
C VAL A 344 -13.07 -11.13 -7.78
N ARG A 345 -13.66 -11.86 -6.82
CA ARG A 345 -14.82 -12.73 -7.02
C ARG A 345 -15.82 -12.63 -5.88
N ALA A 346 -17.10 -12.79 -6.21
CA ALA A 346 -18.12 -13.05 -5.21
C ALA A 346 -17.82 -14.35 -4.44
N GLY A 347 -17.90 -14.31 -3.12
CA GLY A 347 -17.65 -15.44 -2.23
C GLY A 347 -16.85 -15.05 -1.00
N ILE A 348 -16.50 -16.06 -0.20
CA ILE A 348 -15.79 -15.91 1.09
C ILE A 348 -14.42 -16.59 1.12
N ARG A 349 -13.96 -17.12 -0.02
CA ARG A 349 -12.73 -17.93 -0.09
C ARG A 349 -11.65 -17.16 -0.84
N ALA A 350 -10.77 -16.52 -0.10
CA ALA A 350 -9.53 -15.99 -0.62
C ALA A 350 -8.59 -17.15 -1.02
N THR A 351 -8.05 -17.13 -2.23
CA THR A 351 -7.20 -18.21 -2.74
C THR A 351 -5.92 -17.69 -3.37
N LEU A 352 -4.90 -18.54 -3.36
CA LEU A 352 -3.64 -18.33 -4.04
C LEU A 352 -3.33 -19.54 -4.93
N SER A 353 -3.02 -19.29 -6.20
CA SER A 353 -2.44 -20.29 -7.10
C SER A 353 -0.93 -20.13 -7.20
N HIS A 354 -0.19 -21.23 -7.09
CA HIS A 354 1.25 -21.28 -7.32
C HIS A 354 1.63 -22.61 -7.96
N GLY A 355 2.33 -22.59 -9.09
CA GLY A 355 2.71 -23.80 -9.82
C GLY A 355 1.49 -24.64 -10.26
N GLY A 356 0.34 -24.00 -10.49
CA GLY A 356 -0.93 -24.66 -10.83
C GLY A 356 -1.67 -25.31 -9.66
N GLN A 357 -1.10 -25.26 -8.43
CA GLN A 357 -1.79 -25.71 -7.22
C GLN A 357 -2.53 -24.55 -6.57
N MET A 358 -3.70 -24.82 -6.00
CA MET A 358 -4.53 -23.82 -5.33
C MET A 358 -4.51 -24.07 -3.83
N ARG A 359 -4.25 -23.03 -3.04
CA ARG A 359 -4.31 -23.05 -1.58
C ARG A 359 -5.10 -21.85 -1.05
N PRO A 360 -5.58 -21.88 0.20
CA PRO A 360 -6.09 -20.67 0.85
C PRO A 360 -5.02 -19.57 0.86
N LEU A 361 -5.43 -18.33 0.61
CA LEU A 361 -4.53 -17.18 0.76
C LEU A 361 -4.20 -17.03 2.27
N PRO A 362 -2.91 -16.96 2.65
CA PRO A 362 -2.53 -16.81 4.05
C PRO A 362 -2.99 -15.45 4.60
N ARG A 363 -3.25 -15.41 5.91
CA ARG A 363 -3.43 -14.17 6.68
C ARG A 363 -2.26 -14.02 7.63
N PHE A 364 -1.77 -12.80 7.76
CA PHE A 364 -0.65 -12.48 8.64
C PHE A 364 -1.18 -11.63 9.80
N ALA A 365 -1.20 -12.21 11.00
CA ALA A 365 -1.55 -11.45 12.21
C ALA A 365 -0.45 -10.43 12.57
N ARG A 366 0.77 -10.68 12.09
CA ARG A 366 1.94 -9.86 12.28
C ARG A 366 2.79 -9.87 11.02
N ASP A 367 3.36 -8.73 10.65
CA ASP A 367 4.26 -8.61 9.51
C ASP A 367 5.52 -9.48 9.64
N GLU A 368 5.94 -10.08 8.52
CA GLU A 368 7.11 -10.95 8.45
C GLU A 368 8.43 -10.19 8.72
N ALA A 369 8.52 -8.90 8.37
CA ALA A 369 9.67 -8.08 8.69
C ALA A 369 9.80 -7.88 10.21
N LEU A 370 8.69 -7.62 10.89
CA LEU A 370 8.66 -7.48 12.35
C LEU A 370 9.01 -8.79 13.05
N ARG A 371 8.47 -9.91 12.57
CA ARG A 371 8.84 -11.25 13.06
C ARG A 371 10.34 -11.51 12.94
N ALA A 372 10.95 -11.08 11.84
CA ALA A 372 12.39 -11.25 11.62
C ALA A 372 13.27 -10.38 12.54
N LEU A 373 12.81 -9.18 12.91
CA LEU A 373 13.55 -8.27 13.78
C LEU A 373 13.54 -8.74 15.24
N ASP A 374 12.42 -9.23 15.76
CA ASP A 374 12.32 -9.75 17.13
C ASP A 374 13.20 -10.98 17.37
N ASN A 375 13.34 -11.83 16.36
CA ASN A 375 14.20 -13.02 16.45
C ASN A 375 15.69 -12.67 16.63
N LYS A 376 16.11 -11.42 16.41
CA LYS A 376 17.46 -10.94 16.75
C LYS A 376 17.60 -10.53 18.22
N GLU A 377 16.50 -10.26 18.92
CA GLU A 377 16.50 -9.81 20.33
C GLU A 377 16.41 -10.96 21.35
N SER A 378 16.54 -12.22 20.93
CA SER A 378 16.76 -13.34 21.85
C SER A 378 18.26 -13.56 22.09
N PRO A 379 18.90 -12.99 23.13
CA PRO A 379 20.23 -13.42 23.51
C PRO A 379 20.13 -14.86 24.01
N HIS A 380 20.69 -15.81 23.28
CA HIS A 380 21.07 -17.07 23.90
C HIS A 380 22.02 -16.73 25.06
N PRO A 381 21.70 -17.06 26.32
CA PRO A 381 22.71 -17.00 27.36
C PRO A 381 23.84 -17.98 26.95
N PRO A 382 25.12 -17.61 27.17
CA PRO A 382 26.20 -18.56 26.92
C PRO A 382 25.92 -19.81 27.75
N SER A 383 25.95 -20.96 27.10
CA SER A 383 25.84 -22.26 27.76
C SER A 383 26.88 -22.30 28.89
N GLU A 384 26.44 -22.32 30.14
CA GLU A 384 27.31 -22.58 31.27
C GLU A 384 27.95 -23.95 31.07
N GLY A 385 29.26 -23.92 30.78
CA GLY A 385 30.08 -25.12 30.77
C GLY A 385 30.10 -25.71 32.18
N SER A 386 29.72 -26.98 32.25
CA SER A 386 29.82 -27.82 33.45
C SER A 386 31.23 -27.78 34.05
N CYS A 387 31.34 -27.45 35.34
CA CYS A 387 32.45 -27.88 36.19
C CYS A 387 32.34 -29.37 36.52
#